data_AF-A0A818U0Y0-F1
#
_entry.id   AF-A0A818U0Y0-F1
#
_cell.length_a   1.000
_cell.length_b   1.000
_cell.length_c   1.000
_cell.angle_alpha   90.00
_cell.angle_beta   90.00
_cell.angle_gamma   90.00
#
_symmetry.space_group_name_H-M   'P 1'
#
loop_
_entity.id
_entity.type
_entity.pdbx_description
1 polymer ?
#
loop_
_entity_poly.entity_id
_entity_poly.type
_entity_poly.pdbx_seq_one_letter_code
_entity_poly.pdbx_strand_id
1 'polypeptide(L)'
;MESNALFKIRQNGIRFLDQFNILSARDGDSDRQIASIRQKFTFFKHSYIIYSIYDEYKMKGLDIFDHSFTLKNKNDKTIAIVNKKYFSFADSYGIEMIESNNDKQQEDHAFILALIIVLHCSLYCS
;
A
#
# COMPACT_ATOMS: atom_id res chain seq x y z
N MET A 1 3.13 -20.04 -19.81
CA MET A 1 3.71 -18.96 -18.98
C MET A 1 3.15 -19.14 -17.59
N GLU A 2 3.90 -19.77 -16.69
CA GLU A 2 3.53 -19.77 -15.28
C GLU A 2 3.74 -18.35 -14.74
N SER A 3 2.65 -17.70 -14.35
CA SER A 3 2.71 -16.37 -13.76
C SER A 3 3.18 -16.51 -12.31
N ASN A 4 4.43 -16.13 -12.04
CA ASN A 4 4.98 -15.98 -10.67
C ASN A 4 4.37 -14.78 -9.95
N ALA A 5 3.05 -14.71 -9.87
CA ALA A 5 2.36 -13.65 -9.15
C ALA A 5 2.55 -13.86 -7.65
N LEU A 6 3.02 -12.82 -6.93
CA LEU A 6 3.18 -12.90 -5.47
C LEU A 6 1.90 -12.52 -4.75
N PHE A 7 1.22 -11.49 -5.26
CA PHE A 7 -0.01 -10.95 -4.70
C PHE A 7 -1.00 -10.59 -5.80
N LYS A 8 -2.28 -10.71 -5.48
CA LYS A 8 -3.41 -10.33 -6.33
C LYS A 8 -4.23 -9.25 -5.64
N ILE A 9 -4.49 -8.16 -6.34
CA ILE A 9 -5.25 -7.02 -5.83
C ILE A 9 -6.67 -7.10 -6.36
N ARG A 10 -7.65 -6.99 -5.47
CA ARG A 10 -9.08 -6.94 -5.83
C ARG A 10 -9.71 -5.69 -5.25
N GLN A 11 -10.25 -4.83 -6.10
CA GLN A 11 -11.07 -3.69 -5.66
C GLN A 11 -12.51 -4.16 -5.44
N ASN A 12 -13.04 -3.86 -4.26
CA ASN A 12 -14.43 -4.10 -3.89
C ASN A 12 -15.00 -2.77 -3.41
N GLY A 13 -15.90 -2.14 -4.13
CA GLY A 13 -16.47 -0.87 -3.67
C GLY A 13 -17.35 -0.18 -4.70
N ILE A 14 -18.10 0.80 -4.22
CA ILE A 14 -18.84 1.78 -5.01
C ILE A 14 -17.98 3.06 -5.01
N ARG A 15 -17.99 3.86 -6.08
CA ARG A 15 -17.12 5.03 -6.35
C ARG A 15 -16.87 6.05 -5.22
N PHE A 16 -17.54 5.97 -4.08
CA PHE A 16 -17.45 6.92 -2.98
C PHE A 16 -16.58 6.43 -1.79
N LEU A 17 -16.39 5.12 -1.64
CA LEU A 17 -15.60 4.53 -0.55
C LEU A 17 -14.81 3.36 -1.10
N ASP A 18 -13.59 3.64 -1.55
CA ASP A 18 -12.74 2.60 -2.10
C ASP A 18 -12.33 1.59 -1.02
N GLN A 19 -12.50 0.31 -1.35
CA GLN A 19 -11.95 -0.78 -0.58
C GLN A 19 -11.21 -1.73 -1.51
N PHE A 20 -10.04 -2.18 -1.04
CA PHE A 20 -9.18 -3.10 -1.76
C PHE A 20 -8.81 -4.27 -0.86
N ASN A 21 -8.67 -5.44 -1.44
CA ASN A 21 -8.17 -6.63 -0.77
C ASN A 21 -6.94 -7.15 -1.49
N ILE A 22 -5.89 -7.45 -0.73
CA ILE A 22 -4.66 -8.09 -1.21
C ILE A 22 -4.75 -9.57 -0.82
N LEU A 23 -4.64 -10.43 -1.83
CA LEU A 23 -4.68 -11.89 -1.71
C LEU A 23 -3.29 -12.44 -2.04
N SER A 24 -2.87 -13.52 -1.37
CA SER A 24 -1.69 -14.30 -1.76
C SER A 24 -1.94 -14.95 -3.11
N ALA A 25 -0.95 -14.87 -4.01
CA ALA A 25 -1.01 -15.52 -5.32
C ALA A 25 0.14 -16.52 -5.52
N ARG A 26 0.88 -16.83 -4.44
CA ARG A 26 2.01 -17.76 -4.47
C ARG A 26 1.51 -19.17 -4.80
N ASP A 27 2.31 -19.89 -5.59
CA ASP A 27 1.96 -21.23 -6.05
C ASP A 27 1.70 -22.17 -4.86
N GLY A 28 0.53 -22.83 -4.86
CA GLY A 28 0.06 -23.68 -3.77
C GLY A 28 -0.65 -22.99 -2.60
N ASP A 29 -0.74 -21.66 -2.56
CA ASP A 29 -1.57 -20.96 -1.57
C ASP A 29 -2.99 -20.76 -2.13
N SER A 30 -4.00 -20.97 -1.29
CA SER A 30 -5.37 -20.56 -1.64
C SER A 30 -5.39 -19.03 -1.79
N ASP A 31 -6.37 -18.42 -2.48
CA ASP A 31 -6.63 -16.96 -2.58
C ASP A 31 -6.87 -16.34 -1.16
N ARG A 32 -5.90 -16.48 -0.26
CA ARG A 32 -5.94 -16.17 1.16
C ARG A 32 -5.79 -14.68 1.29
N GLN A 33 -6.72 -14.06 1.99
CA GLN A 33 -6.66 -12.64 2.25
C GLN A 33 -5.50 -12.32 3.19
N ILE A 34 -4.58 -11.50 2.69
CA ILE A 34 -3.39 -11.03 3.40
C ILE A 34 -3.67 -9.65 4.00
N ALA A 35 -4.33 -8.77 3.25
CA ALA A 35 -4.71 -7.47 3.75
C ALA A 35 -6.01 -6.92 3.16
N SER A 36 -6.64 -6.00 3.90
CA SER A 36 -7.79 -5.21 3.48
C SER A 36 -7.51 -3.73 3.72
N ILE A 37 -7.60 -2.94 2.67
CA ILE A 37 -7.41 -1.49 2.68
C ILE A 37 -8.78 -0.85 2.56
N ARG A 38 -9.13 0.03 3.48
CA ARG A 38 -10.39 0.78 3.47
C ARG A 38 -10.12 2.27 3.55
N GLN A 39 -10.70 3.02 2.62
CA GLN A 39 -10.71 4.47 2.70
C GLN A 39 -11.61 4.94 3.86
N LYS A 40 -11.13 5.90 4.63
CA LYS A 40 -11.89 6.61 5.66
C LYS A 40 -12.51 7.87 5.08
N PHE A 41 -13.80 8.06 5.34
CA PHE A 41 -14.46 9.31 5.02
C PHE A 41 -13.82 10.46 5.83
N THR A 42 -13.25 11.42 5.12
CA THR A 42 -12.46 12.52 5.68
C THR A 42 -12.68 13.75 4.78
N PHE A 43 -12.96 14.91 5.36
CA PHE A 43 -13.43 16.09 4.61
C PHE A 43 -12.34 16.81 3.79
N PHE A 44 -11.05 16.61 4.10
CA PHE A 44 -9.96 17.40 3.50
C PHE A 44 -8.69 16.62 3.15
N LYS A 45 -8.54 15.37 3.61
CA LYS A 45 -7.29 14.59 3.43
C LYS A 45 -7.61 13.11 3.24
N HIS A 46 -7.08 12.48 2.20
CA HIS A 46 -7.24 11.05 2.00
C HIS A 46 -6.61 10.27 3.17
N SER A 47 -7.43 9.47 3.85
CA SER A 47 -6.98 8.60 4.94
C SER A 47 -7.42 7.18 4.66
N TYR A 48 -6.51 6.23 4.87
CA TYR A 48 -6.77 4.81 4.69
C TYR A 48 -6.41 4.05 5.96
N ILE A 49 -7.20 3.05 6.29
CA ILE A 49 -6.86 2.03 7.27
C ILE A 49 -6.51 0.76 6.54
N ILE A 50 -5.41 0.14 6.95
CA ILE A 50 -4.93 -1.09 6.36
C ILE A 50 -4.91 -2.14 7.46
N TYR A 51 -5.74 -3.16 7.29
CA TYR A 51 -5.78 -4.35 8.16
C TYR A 51 -5.00 -5.46 7.46
N SER A 52 -3.86 -5.87 8.00
CA SER A 52 -3.06 -6.98 7.46
C SER A 52 -2.95 -8.11 8.48
N ILE A 53 -2.62 -9.32 8.01
CA ILE A 53 -2.26 -10.44 8.87
C ILE A 53 -0.94 -10.21 9.62
N TYR A 54 -0.10 -9.28 9.14
CA TYR A 54 1.18 -8.95 9.75
C TYR A 54 1.02 -7.91 10.86
N ASP A 55 0.34 -6.79 10.56
CA ASP A 55 -0.01 -5.76 11.54
C ASP A 55 -1.09 -4.79 11.01
N GLU A 56 -1.52 -3.84 11.84
CA GLU A 56 -2.30 -2.68 11.40
C GLU A 56 -1.37 -1.55 10.91
N TYR A 57 -1.64 -1.06 9.70
CA TYR A 57 -0.88 0.05 9.11
C TYR A 57 -1.77 1.27 8.91
N LYS A 58 -1.15 2.45 9.04
CA LYS A 58 -1.81 3.74 8.84
C LYS A 58 -0.98 4.55 7.85
N MET A 59 -1.64 5.00 6.79
CA MET A 59 -1.04 5.95 5.88
C MET A 59 -1.33 7.38 6.36
N LYS A 60 -0.30 8.22 6.42
CA LYS A 60 -0.42 9.63 6.82
C LYS A 60 0.30 10.52 5.81
N GLY A 61 -0.30 11.66 5.50
CA GLY A 61 0.38 12.75 4.77
C GLY A 61 0.17 12.76 3.26
N LEU A 62 -0.91 12.17 2.76
CA LEU A 62 -1.22 12.28 1.34
C LEU A 62 -1.90 13.62 1.06
N ASP A 63 -1.08 14.68 1.08
CA ASP A 63 -1.49 15.99 0.62
C ASP A 63 -1.62 15.92 -0.91
N ILE A 64 -2.75 16.42 -1.41
CA ILE A 64 -3.29 16.27 -2.77
C ILE A 64 -2.34 16.80 -3.87
N PHE A 65 -1.26 17.49 -3.46
CA PHE A 65 -0.27 18.13 -4.33
C PHE A 65 1.13 17.51 -4.23
N ASP A 66 1.46 16.85 -3.12
CA ASP A 66 2.76 16.22 -2.95
C ASP A 66 2.60 14.77 -3.43
N HIS A 67 3.16 14.45 -4.58
CA HIS A 67 3.21 13.09 -5.13
C HIS A 67 4.14 12.17 -4.30
N SER A 68 4.21 12.41 -3.00
CA SER A 68 5.01 11.73 -1.99
C SER A 68 4.15 11.41 -0.79
N PHE A 69 4.25 10.18 -0.30
CA PHE A 69 3.56 9.77 0.92
C PHE A 69 4.44 8.88 1.78
N THR A 70 4.13 8.88 3.08
CA THR A 70 4.85 8.09 4.07
C THR A 70 3.93 7.00 4.60
N LEU A 71 4.38 5.75 4.52
CA LEU A 71 3.71 4.61 5.14
C LEU A 71 4.25 4.43 6.56
N LYS A 72 3.32 4.35 7.52
CA LYS A 72 3.64 4.16 8.94
C LYS A 72 2.94 2.94 9.51
N ASN A 73 3.58 2.29 10.50
CA ASN A 73 2.95 1.22 11.26
C ASN A 73 2.04 1.78 12.37
N LYS A 74 1.35 0.89 13.10
CA LYS A 74 0.52 1.26 14.26
C LYS A 74 1.24 2.10 15.33
N ASN A 75 2.56 1.97 15.43
CA ASN A 75 3.42 2.68 16.39
C ASN A 75 3.93 4.03 15.86
N ASP A 76 3.37 4.53 14.75
CA ASP A 76 3.77 5.77 14.05
C ASP A 76 5.22 5.76 13.51
N LYS A 77 5.83 4.58 13.43
CA LYS A 77 7.16 4.37 12.83
C LYS A 77 7.02 4.29 11.31
N THR A 78 7.87 5.06 10.62
CA THR A 78 7.95 5.02 9.15
C THR A 78 8.55 3.70 8.67
N ILE A 79 7.88 3.08 7.70
CA ILE A 79 8.27 1.80 7.09
C ILE A 79 8.66 1.99 5.63
N ALA A 80 7.98 2.90 4.94
CA ALA A 80 8.32 3.23 3.57
C ALA A 80 8.03 4.70 3.27
N ILE A 81 8.86 5.29 2.42
CA ILE A 81 8.68 6.63 1.88
C ILE A 81 8.60 6.50 0.36
N VAL A 82 7.52 7.01 -0.22
CA VAL A 82 7.33 7.04 -1.68
C VAL A 82 7.47 8.49 -2.12
N ASN A 83 8.32 8.73 -3.12
CA ASN A 83 8.55 10.05 -3.69
C ASN A 83 8.50 9.98 -5.22
N LYS A 84 7.70 10.82 -5.88
CA LYS A 84 7.77 10.96 -7.34
C LYS A 84 9.13 11.53 -7.74
N LYS A 85 9.80 10.90 -8.70
CA LYS A 85 11.02 11.47 -9.29
C LYS A 85 10.61 12.54 -10.29
N TYR A 86 10.75 13.81 -9.92
CA TYR A 86 10.40 14.95 -10.78
C TYR A 86 11.32 15.12 -12.01
N PHE A 87 12.42 14.36 -12.11
CA PHE A 87 13.42 14.50 -13.18
C PHE A 87 13.42 13.38 -14.24
N SER A 88 12.42 12.48 -14.24
CA SER A 88 12.28 11.46 -15.29
C SER A 88 11.12 11.80 -16.24
N PHE A 89 11.36 11.68 -17.55
CA PHE A 89 10.35 11.83 -18.60
C PHE A 89 9.22 10.77 -18.56
N ALA A 90 9.32 9.76 -17.69
CA ALA A 90 8.31 8.74 -17.43
C ALA A 90 7.79 8.86 -15.98
N ASP A 91 6.57 8.37 -15.70
CA ASP A 91 6.01 8.25 -14.35
C ASP A 91 6.82 7.24 -13.50
N SER A 92 7.95 7.71 -12.96
CA SER A 92 8.82 6.92 -12.09
C SER A 92 8.68 7.38 -10.65
N TYR A 93 8.47 6.40 -9.77
CA TYR A 93 8.38 6.61 -8.32
C TYR A 93 9.59 5.98 -7.65
N GLY A 94 10.25 6.73 -6.77
CA GLY A 94 11.25 6.21 -5.85
C GLY A 94 10.55 5.68 -4.60
N ILE A 95 10.89 4.46 -4.19
CA ILE A 95 10.38 3.84 -2.96
C ILE A 95 11.59 3.55 -2.09
N GLU A 96 11.61 4.14 -0.90
CA GLU A 96 12.62 3.89 0.13
C GLU A 96 11.97 3.04 1.22
N MET A 97 12.44 1.81 1.39
CA MET A 97 12.00 0.91 2.47
C MET A 97 12.91 1.12 3.67
N ILE A 98 12.33 1.46 4.82
CA ILE A 98 13.09 1.67 6.07
C ILE A 98 13.10 0.36 6.85
N GLU A 99 14.23 -0.33 6.83
CA GLU A 99 14.43 -1.54 7.62
C GLU A 99 14.49 -1.18 9.12
N SER A 100 13.50 -1.67 9.88
CA SER A 100 13.50 -1.59 11.32
C SER A 100 14.39 -2.70 11.89
N ASN A 101 15.65 -2.39 12.19
CA ASN A 101 16.61 -3.32 12.83
C ASN A 101 16.17 -3.90 14.20
N ASN A 102 15.01 -3.51 14.73
CA ASN A 102 14.53 -3.88 16.07
C ASN A 102 13.22 -4.68 16.08
N ASP A 103 12.56 -4.89 14.93
CA ASP A 103 11.38 -5.75 14.87
C ASP A 103 11.74 -7.08 14.22
N LYS A 104 11.53 -8.17 14.96
CA LYS A 104 11.75 -9.57 14.53
C LYS A 104 10.83 -10.04 13.39
N GLN A 105 10.01 -9.14 12.85
CA GLN A 105 9.17 -9.39 11.68
C GLN A 105 9.83 -8.71 10.49
N GLN A 106 10.49 -9.52 9.66
CA GLN A 106 10.92 -9.08 8.35
C GLN A 106 9.66 -8.78 7.54
N GLU A 107 9.36 -7.50 7.39
CA GLU A 107 8.24 -7.04 6.58
C GLU A 107 8.48 -7.48 5.14
N ASP A 108 7.50 -8.17 4.54
CA ASP A 108 7.63 -8.66 3.17
C ASP A 108 7.66 -7.48 2.19
N HIS A 109 8.82 -7.21 1.60
CA HIS A 109 8.99 -6.08 0.67
C HIS A 109 8.00 -6.15 -0.50
N ALA A 110 7.60 -7.34 -0.95
CA ALA A 110 6.62 -7.49 -2.00
C ALA A 110 5.20 -7.11 -1.53
N PHE A 111 4.88 -7.33 -0.24
CA PHE A 111 3.63 -6.88 0.35
C PHE A 111 3.57 -5.36 0.46
N ILE A 112 4.64 -4.72 0.94
CA ILE A 112 4.72 -3.24 1.01
C ILE A 112 4.56 -2.64 -0.39
N LEU A 113 5.20 -3.22 -1.40
CA LEU A 113 5.06 -2.79 -2.79
C LEU A 113 3.61 -2.90 -3.29
N ALA A 114 2.95 -4.03 -3.01
CA ALA A 114 1.54 -4.23 -3.39
C ALA A 114 0.64 -3.16 -2.73
N LEU A 115 0.90 -2.82 -1.48
CA LEU A 115 0.18 -1.78 -0.76
C LEU A 115 0.39 -0.40 -1.40
N ILE A 116 1.62 -0.05 -1.77
CA ILE A 116 1.95 1.20 -2.46
C ILE A 116 1.19 1.31 -3.79
N ILE A 117 1.14 0.22 -4.56
CA ILE A 117 0.40 0.17 -5.84
C ILE A 117 -1.10 0.40 -5.63
N VAL A 118 -1.69 -0.25 -4.61
CA VAL A 118 -3.11 -0.05 -4.26
C VAL A 118 -3.39 1.41 -3.92
N LEU A 119 -2.58 2.02 -3.07
CA LEU A 119 -2.74 3.40 -2.64
C LEU A 119 -2.59 4.37 -3.82
N HIS A 120 -1.58 4.15 -4.67
CA HIS A 120 -1.40 4.93 -5.89
C HIS A 120 -2.61 4.79 -6.83
N CYS A 121 -3.06 3.56 -7.09
CA CYS A 121 -4.22 3.31 -7.94
C CYS A 121 -5.50 3.99 -7.41
N SER A 122 -5.75 3.94 -6.10
CA SER A 122 -6.93 4.60 -5.50
C SER A 122 -6.97 6.11 -5.71
N LEU A 123 -5.83 6.77 -5.91
CA LEU A 123 -5.75 8.22 -6.07
C LEU A 123 -5.81 8.69 -7.52
N TYR A 124 -5.29 7.88 -8.45
CA TYR A 124 -5.13 8.28 -9.85
C TYR A 124 -6.05 7.52 -10.82
N CYS A 125 -6.63 6.37 -10.42
CA CYS A 125 -7.52 5.59 -11.29
C CYS A 125 -9.03 5.80 -11.00
N SER A 126 -9.40 6.75 -10.13
CA SER A 126 -10.80 7.07 -9.80
C SER A 126 -11.42 8.08 -10.78
#